data_AF-A0A7C5X5L0-F1
#
_entry.id   AF-A0A7C5X5L0-F1
#
_cell.length_a   1.000
_cell.length_b   1.000
_cell.length_c   1.000
_cell.angle_alpha   90.00
_cell.angle_beta   90.00
_cell.angle_gamma   90.00
#
_symmetry.space_group_name_H-M   'P 1'
#
loop_
_entity.id
_entity.type
_entity.pdbx_description
1 polymer ?
#
loop_
_entity_poly.entity_id
_entity_poly.type
_entity_poly.pdbx_seq_one_letter_code
_entity_poly.pdbx_strand_id
1 'polypeptide(L)'
;MVILVLVAIATVLVLVGALLIFVSALRAQGKTESRVEGGAVVVIGPVPLVFGTSERVAKALMVLAIALFAVVLVVFLVGLRGV
;
A
#
# COMPACT_ATOMS: atom_id res chain seq x y z
N MET A 1 9.32 -31.09 6.59
CA MET A 1 8.12 -31.13 7.46
C MET A 1 7.82 -29.76 8.05
N VAL A 2 8.68 -29.20 8.90
CA VAL A 2 8.44 -27.89 9.55
C VAL A 2 8.25 -26.74 8.55
N ILE A 3 9.13 -26.56 7.56
CA ILE A 3 9.03 -25.49 6.55
C ILE A 3 7.69 -25.55 5.79
N LEU A 4 7.24 -26.74 5.41
CA LEU A 4 5.96 -26.94 4.71
C LEU A 4 4.77 -26.47 5.57
N VAL A 5 4.81 -26.75 6.87
CA VAL A 5 3.79 -26.30 7.83
C VAL A 5 3.78 -24.77 7.95
N LEU A 6 4.95 -24.13 8.05
CA LEU A 6 5.03 -22.66 8.08
C LEU A 6 4.47 -22.04 6.79
N VAL A 7 4.82 -22.58 5.62
CA VAL A 7 4.32 -22.10 4.33
C VAL A 7 2.81 -22.27 4.22
N ALA A 8 2.26 -23.41 4.65
CA ALA A 8 0.83 -23.65 4.67
C ALA A 8 0.09 -22.64 5.58
N ILE A 9 0.60 -22.40 6.79
CA ILE A 9 0.03 -21.41 7.72
C ILE A 9 0.08 -20.01 7.13
N ALA A 10 1.22 -19.60 6.58
CA ALA A 10 1.37 -18.28 5.95
C ALA A 10 0.37 -18.10 4.79
N THR A 11 0.21 -19.14 3.96
CA THR A 11 -0.71 -19.11 2.82
C THR A 11 -2.15 -18.95 3.28
N VAL A 12 -2.58 -19.74 4.28
CA VAL A 12 -3.93 -19.62 4.86
C VAL A 12 -4.14 -18.24 5.46
N LEU A 13 -3.16 -17.69 6.18
CA LEU A 13 -3.27 -16.38 6.81
C LEU A 13 -3.43 -15.26 5.78
N VAL A 14 -2.65 -15.29 4.70
CA VAL A 14 -2.76 -14.32 3.59
C VAL A 14 -4.13 -14.43 2.91
N LEU A 15 -4.62 -15.66 2.66
CA LEU A 15 -5.93 -15.88 2.04
C LEU A 15 -7.08 -15.37 2.92
N VAL A 16 -7.04 -15.64 4.22
CA VAL A 16 -8.05 -15.14 5.18
C VAL A 16 -8.00 -13.61 5.24
N GLY A 17 -6.79 -13.03 5.33
CA GLY A 17 -6.63 -11.57 5.32
C GLY A 17 -7.19 -10.92 4.06
N ALA A 18 -6.88 -11.47 2.89
CA ALA A 18 -7.41 -10.99 1.62
C ALA A 18 -8.94 -11.10 1.54
N LEU A 19 -9.51 -12.23 2.01
CA LEU A 19 -10.96 -12.43 2.04
C LEU A 19 -11.67 -11.43 2.95
N LEU A 20 -11.10 -11.14 4.13
CA LEU A 20 -11.65 -10.15 5.06
C LEU A 20 -11.64 -8.74 4.46
N ILE A 21 -10.55 -8.34 3.80
CA ILE A 21 -10.45 -7.05 3.10
C ILE A 21 -11.50 -6.97 1.99
N PHE A 22 -11.65 -8.04 1.21
CA PHE A 22 -12.62 -8.12 0.12
C PHE A 22 -14.06 -7.97 0.62
N VAL A 23 -14.45 -8.70 1.68
CA VAL A 23 -15.78 -8.59 2.30
C VAL A 23 -16.01 -7.18 2.85
N SER A 24 -15.00 -6.58 3.47
CA SER A 24 -15.07 -5.19 3.97
C SER A 24 -15.30 -4.19 2.83
N ALA A 25 -14.62 -4.36 1.69
CA ALA A 25 -14.76 -3.50 0.53
C ALA A 25 -16.17 -3.61 -0.09
N LEU A 26 -16.73 -4.82 -0.17
CA LEU A 26 -18.11 -5.03 -0.66
C LEU A 26 -19.15 -4.37 0.26
N ARG A 27 -18.96 -4.44 1.59
CA ARG A 27 -19.85 -3.78 2.56
C ARG A 27 -19.78 -2.26 2.50
N ALA A 28 -18.64 -1.69 2.11
CA ALA A 28 -18.46 -0.25 2.01
C ALA A 28 -19.26 0.40 0.87
N GLN A 29 -19.60 -0.35 -0.19
CA GLN A 29 -20.35 0.17 -1.34
C GLN A 29 -21.84 0.47 -1.05
N GLY A 30 -22.41 -0.05 0.03
CA GLY A 30 -23.83 0.17 0.39
C GLY A 30 -24.15 1.57 0.97
N LYS A 31 -23.16 2.46 1.11
CA LYS A 31 -23.35 3.83 1.62
C LYS A 31 -23.37 4.82 0.45
N THR A 32 -24.55 5.03 -0.11
CA THR A 32 -24.86 5.71 -1.39
C THR A 32 -24.48 7.20 -1.50
N GLU A 33 -23.75 7.80 -0.54
CA GLU A 33 -23.33 9.21 -0.62
C GLU A 33 -21.81 9.43 -0.48
N SER A 34 -20.98 8.39 -0.53
CA SER A 34 -19.54 8.62 -0.54
C SER A 34 -19.11 9.16 -1.91
N ARG A 35 -18.91 10.48 -2.00
CA ARG A 35 -18.18 11.11 -3.11
C ARG A 35 -16.88 10.33 -3.31
N VAL A 36 -16.70 9.73 -4.49
CA VAL A 36 -15.50 8.94 -4.78
C VAL A 36 -14.32 9.89 -4.80
N GLU A 37 -13.49 9.81 -3.76
CA GLU A 37 -12.23 10.55 -3.68
C GLU A 37 -11.10 9.67 -4.25
N GLY A 38 -10.26 10.24 -5.10
CA GLY A 38 -9.21 9.54 -5.81
C GLY A 38 -8.03 10.47 -6.09
N GLY A 39 -6.94 9.91 -6.61
CA GLY A 39 -5.75 10.69 -6.90
C GLY A 39 -4.63 9.86 -7.51
N ALA A 40 -3.53 10.53 -7.85
CA ALA A 40 -2.33 9.97 -8.43
C ALA A 40 -1.07 10.62 -7.83
N VAL A 41 0.05 9.89 -7.86
CA VAL A 41 1.37 10.40 -7.49
C VAL A 41 2.33 10.17 -8.64
N VAL A 42 3.05 11.21 -9.03
CA VAL A 42 4.17 11.13 -9.99
C VAL A 42 5.46 11.43 -9.24
N VAL A 43 6.41 10.49 -9.26
CA VAL A 43 7.69 10.66 -8.57
C VAL A 43 8.74 11.10 -9.59
N ILE A 44 9.21 12.35 -9.48
CA ILE A 44 10.28 12.89 -10.33
C ILE A 44 11.51 13.07 -9.44
N GLY A 45 12.44 12.11 -9.51
CA GLY A 45 13.54 12.04 -8.55
C GLY A 45 13.03 11.85 -7.11
N PRO A 46 13.70 12.42 -6.08
CA PRO A 46 13.25 12.30 -4.69
C PRO A 46 12.01 13.15 -4.36
N VAL A 47 11.43 13.85 -5.35
CA VAL A 47 10.34 14.79 -5.14
C VAL A 47 9.02 14.19 -5.65
N PRO A 48 8.09 13.79 -4.76
CA PRO A 48 6.78 13.30 -5.16
C PRO A 48 5.83 14.46 -5.49
N LEU A 49 5.16 14.39 -6.64
CA LEU A 49 4.08 15.27 -7.08
C LEU A 49 2.74 14.56 -6.89
N VAL A 50 1.89 15.10 -6.02
CA VAL A 50 0.63 14.45 -5.61
C VAL A 50 -0.56 15.21 -6.15
N PHE A 51 -1.44 14.50 -6.85
CA PHE A 51 -2.72 15.01 -7.36
C PHE A 51 -3.84 14.26 -6.64
N GLY A 52 -4.66 14.96 -5.85
CA GLY A 52 -5.80 14.37 -5.14
C GLY A 52 -7.07 15.17 -5.41
N THR A 53 -8.21 14.49 -5.51
CA THR A 53 -9.52 15.15 -5.64
C THR A 53 -10.02 15.73 -4.31
N SER A 54 -9.38 15.39 -3.20
CA SER A 54 -9.58 15.99 -1.88
C SER A 54 -8.23 16.18 -1.18
N GLU A 55 -8.17 17.13 -0.23
CA GLU A 55 -6.99 17.32 0.62
C GLU A 55 -6.66 16.06 1.42
N ARG A 56 -7.69 15.31 1.83
CA ARG A 56 -7.55 14.04 2.55
C ARG A 56 -6.82 13.00 1.71
N VAL A 57 -7.23 12.82 0.45
CA VAL A 57 -6.58 11.89 -0.48
C VAL A 57 -5.18 12.38 -0.84
N ALA A 58 -4.99 13.68 -1.08
CA ALA A 58 -3.66 14.23 -1.34
C ALA A 58 -2.69 13.98 -0.17
N LYS A 59 -3.11 14.21 1.07
CA LYS A 59 -2.29 13.90 2.26
C LYS A 59 -1.98 12.41 2.38
N ALA A 60 -2.98 11.54 2.20
CA ALA A 60 -2.79 10.10 2.26
C ALA A 60 -1.78 9.61 1.19
N LEU A 61 -1.93 10.09 -0.04
CA LEU A 61 -1.04 9.76 -1.15
C LEU A 61 0.37 10.31 -0.96
N MET A 62 0.51 11.51 -0.37
CA MET A 62 1.82 12.09 -0.04
C MET A 62 2.57 11.25 0.99
N VAL A 63 1.89 10.86 2.07
CA VAL A 63 2.48 9.99 3.11
C VAL A 63 2.90 8.65 2.51
N LEU A 64 2.04 8.05 1.67
CA LEU A 64 2.36 6.80 0.98
C LEU A 64 3.59 6.94 0.07
N ALA A 65 3.67 8.02 -0.70
CA ALA A 65 4.78 8.28 -1.60
C ALA A 65 6.11 8.43 -0.85
N ILE A 66 6.13 9.20 0.24
CA ILE A 66 7.31 9.39 1.08
C ILE A 66 7.73 8.06 1.73
N ALA A 67 6.77 7.29 2.25
CA ALA A 67 7.05 5.99 2.86
C ALA A 67 7.67 5.01 1.83
N LEU A 68 7.11 4.93 0.63
CA LEU A 68 7.66 4.11 -0.44
C LEU A 68 9.05 4.58 -0.87
N PHE A 69 9.25 5.90 -1.00
CA PHE A 69 10.56 6.46 -1.32
C PHE A 69 11.60 6.13 -0.24
N ALA A 70 11.24 6.19 1.04
CA ALA A 70 12.12 5.79 2.13
C ALA A 70 12.49 4.30 2.06
N VAL A 71 11.54 3.41 1.75
CA VAL A 71 11.84 1.98 1.53
C VAL A 71 12.83 1.79 0.39
N VAL A 72 12.60 2.46 -0.75
CA VAL A 72 13.52 2.39 -1.90
C VAL A 72 14.91 2.90 -1.53
N LEU A 73 15.00 4.02 -0.80
CA LEU A 73 16.28 4.54 -0.31
C LEU A 73 17.00 3.55 0.60
N VAL A 74 16.30 2.94 1.56
CA VAL A 74 16.89 1.95 2.47
C VAL A 74 17.40 0.75 1.69
N VAL A 75 16.60 0.21 0.78
CA VAL A 75 17.00 -0.92 -0.07
C VAL A 75 18.22 -0.56 -0.92
N PHE A 76 18.23 0.62 -1.52
CA PHE A 76 19.37 1.08 -2.32
C PHE A 76 20.62 1.26 -1.46
N LEU A 77 20.52 1.90 -0.29
CA LEU A 77 21.66 2.20 0.58
C LEU A 77 22.23 0.93 1.26
N VAL A 78 21.39 -0.04 1.59
CA VAL A 78 21.82 -1.34 2.11
C VAL A 78 22.40 -2.20 0.98
N GLY A 79 21.77 -2.21 -0.19
CA GLY A 79 22.25 -2.93 -1.37
C GLY A 79 23.61 -2.42 -1.85
N LEU A 80 23.84 -1.11 -1.80
CA LEU A 80 25.11 -0.47 -2.18
C LEU A 80 26.27 -0.79 -1.21
N ARG A 81 25.97 -1.26 0.01
CA ARG A 81 26.98 -1.70 0.98
C ARG A 81 27.38 -3.17 0.82
N GLY A 82 26.64 -3.93 0.01
CA GLY A 82 26.86 -5.37 -0.23
C GLY A 82 27.50 -5.70 -1.58
N VAL A 83 27.88 -4.70 -2.37
CA VAL A 83 28.63 -4.80 -3.64
C VAL A 83 29.95 -4.08 -3.48
#